data_AF-A0A6S5RTL7-F1
#
_entry.id   AF-A0A6S5RTL7-F1
#
_cell.length_a   1.000
_cell.length_b   1.000
_cell.length_c   1.000
_cell.angle_alpha   90.00
_cell.angle_beta   90.00
_cell.angle_gamma   90.00
#
_symmetry.space_group_name_H-M   'P 1'
#
loop_
_entity.id
_entity.type
_entity.pdbx_description
1 polymer ?
#
loop_
_entity_poly.entity_id
_entity_poly.type
_entity_poly.pdbx_seq_one_letter_code
_entity_poly.pdbx_strand_id
1 'polypeptide(L)'
;MTHYSRPDELVFASGAKPGEVQGFPDIPRGWGVAYDQTAGIPPMEWFNALFKRGDEGLRYLLQRGIAEWSATEDYPVDAHVQEGGKVWKAKVANLGKRPSANPGEWVETALTREALKALIQEQLGGGTLNFGQWQWSSATSGGVANGYLALNATNPADATALMIAKSSAEGLDYSRSVALLRAGDTLCIQSRPGGSVAHRFRVTGELVDSGAYRSVPVVYVSGAGGVPASNALLQVLMTPAGASDMGMPLLSVQWWVSRASIPAGCAPADGQLLSRALYPDVWAAIRDGKVPKTSEATWSSDPTQRGMFTEGDGSTTFRMPDYNGKAAGSLGALFLRGDGALSAGAAGVVQRDALQNIVGELAHGGIEHALGAFQTGQGFTGVGYNAQPNYIATFDASRVARTSTETRPLNVTGCWIIKMGSGVNNPGVIDAAAVSSTYAALVTRVEALEGRPRTVGDGQVWMNMNASRVSGTTYTNTTGRPIFVHASIRTGAVSAVCNGVTLTERGFHAAFVVPNGATYSVVFESAINGNWTELR
;
A
#
# COMPACT_ATOMS: atom_id res chain seq x y z
N MET A 1 -5.78 45.25 -7.76
CA MET A 1 -4.70 45.01 -8.75
C MET A 1 -5.35 45.06 -10.12
N THR A 2 -4.86 45.89 -11.05
CA THR A 2 -5.42 45.96 -12.41
C THR A 2 -5.07 44.69 -13.16
N HIS A 3 -6.06 43.91 -13.58
CA HIS A 3 -5.84 42.74 -14.42
C HIS A 3 -5.73 43.20 -15.87
N TYR A 4 -4.57 42.98 -16.48
CA TYR A 4 -4.40 43.28 -17.91
C TYR A 4 -4.96 42.13 -18.73
N SER A 5 -5.72 42.47 -19.77
CA SER A 5 -6.31 41.49 -20.68
C SER A 5 -5.26 40.96 -21.64
N ARG A 6 -5.53 39.78 -22.20
CA ARG A 6 -4.69 39.20 -23.24
C ARG A 6 -4.65 40.14 -24.47
N PRO A 7 -3.48 40.33 -25.11
CA PRO A 7 -3.39 41.08 -26.37
C PRO A 7 -4.30 40.50 -27.44
N ASP A 8 -4.78 41.37 -28.33
CA ASP A 8 -5.65 41.07 -29.48
C ASP A 8 -4.95 40.33 -30.63
N GLU A 9 -3.73 39.82 -30.43
CA GLU A 9 -2.90 39.07 -31.40
C GLU A 9 -2.51 39.83 -32.68
N LEU A 10 -2.95 41.08 -32.84
CA LEU A 10 -2.66 41.86 -34.05
C LEU A 10 -1.20 42.35 -34.06
N VAL A 11 -0.43 41.98 -35.07
CA VAL A 11 0.94 42.51 -35.21
C VAL A 11 0.89 43.86 -35.93
N PHE A 12 1.53 44.89 -35.37
CA PHE A 12 1.57 46.21 -35.99
C PHE A 12 2.27 46.16 -37.35
N ALA A 13 1.65 46.75 -38.39
CA ALA A 13 2.17 46.79 -39.75
C ALA A 13 2.38 45.43 -40.46
N SER A 14 1.82 44.33 -39.95
CA SER A 14 1.93 43.00 -40.57
C SER A 14 1.27 42.87 -41.95
N GLY A 15 0.30 43.74 -42.27
CA GLY A 15 -0.42 43.82 -43.54
C GLY A 15 -0.18 45.12 -44.32
N ALA A 16 0.88 45.86 -43.99
CA ALA A 16 1.22 47.12 -44.67
C ALA A 16 1.68 46.88 -46.12
N LYS A 17 0.93 47.41 -47.09
CA LYS A 17 1.36 47.44 -48.51
C LYS A 17 2.01 48.79 -48.83
N PRO A 18 2.95 48.86 -49.79
CA PRO A 18 3.52 50.13 -50.23
C PRO A 18 2.43 51.09 -50.75
N GLY A 19 2.33 52.29 -50.17
CA GLY A 19 1.52 53.41 -50.70
C GLY A 19 0.00 53.33 -50.48
N GLU A 20 -0.48 52.53 -49.52
CA GLU A 20 -1.93 52.33 -49.32
C GLU A 20 -2.55 53.25 -48.24
N VAL A 21 -3.76 53.76 -48.52
CA VAL A 21 -4.45 54.82 -47.74
C VAL A 21 -5.80 54.32 -47.23
N GLN A 22 -5.97 54.19 -45.91
CA GLN A 22 -7.26 53.90 -45.22
C GLN A 22 -7.33 54.55 -43.83
N GLY A 23 -8.46 54.48 -43.12
CA GLY A 23 -8.66 55.13 -41.81
C GLY A 23 -8.14 54.33 -40.61
N PHE A 24 -7.60 55.02 -39.60
CA PHE A 24 -7.20 54.44 -38.30
C PHE A 24 -8.43 54.20 -37.39
N PRO A 25 -8.46 53.18 -36.47
CA PRO A 25 -7.40 52.23 -36.10
C PRO A 25 -7.42 50.91 -36.90
N ASP A 26 -6.46 50.75 -37.80
CA ASP A 26 -6.17 49.48 -38.48
C ASP A 26 -4.74 49.03 -38.11
N ILE A 27 -4.62 48.30 -36.99
CA ILE A 27 -3.33 47.88 -36.40
C ILE A 27 -2.46 47.08 -37.38
N PRO A 28 -2.98 46.08 -38.13
CA PRO A 28 -2.22 45.38 -39.16
C PRO A 28 -1.62 46.26 -40.26
N ARG A 29 -2.20 47.42 -40.60
CA ARG A 29 -1.72 48.28 -41.71
C ARG A 29 -0.58 49.22 -41.36
N GLY A 30 -0.35 49.50 -40.09
CA GLY A 30 0.74 50.37 -39.65
C GLY A 30 0.51 51.86 -39.98
N TRP A 31 1.60 52.60 -40.21
CA TRP A 31 1.58 54.07 -40.40
C TRP A 31 1.24 54.54 -41.82
N GLY A 32 0.84 53.66 -42.75
CA GLY A 32 0.60 54.00 -44.17
C GLY A 32 -0.40 55.15 -44.41
N VAL A 33 -1.16 55.52 -43.37
CA VAL A 33 -2.17 56.58 -43.34
C VAL A 33 -1.61 57.98 -43.08
N ALA A 34 -0.39 58.10 -42.51
CA ALA A 34 0.13 59.38 -42.02
C ALA A 34 0.29 60.42 -43.15
N TYR A 35 0.59 60.01 -44.38
CA TYR A 35 0.84 60.93 -45.50
C TYR A 35 -0.37 61.80 -45.85
N ASP A 36 -1.58 61.24 -45.94
CA ASP A 36 -2.76 61.97 -46.39
C ASP A 36 -3.55 62.64 -45.26
N GLN A 37 -3.46 62.12 -44.03
CA GLN A 37 -4.17 62.67 -42.87
C GLN A 37 -3.33 63.68 -42.08
N THR A 38 -2.01 63.52 -42.08
CA THR A 38 -1.11 64.29 -41.22
C THR A 38 0.22 64.66 -41.89
N ALA A 39 0.26 64.70 -43.23
CA ALA A 39 1.44 65.06 -44.02
C ALA A 39 2.69 64.20 -43.72
N GLY A 40 2.48 62.94 -43.35
CA GLY A 40 3.52 61.95 -43.06
C GLY A 40 3.96 61.93 -41.60
N ILE A 41 3.31 62.70 -40.71
CA ILE A 41 3.70 62.84 -39.29
C ILE A 41 2.59 62.25 -38.41
N PRO A 42 2.75 61.03 -37.86
CA PRO A 42 1.75 60.45 -36.98
C PRO A 42 1.48 61.33 -35.73
N PRO A 43 0.22 61.57 -35.35
CA PRO A 43 -0.13 62.29 -34.14
C PRO A 43 0.38 61.59 -32.88
N MET A 44 0.66 62.38 -31.83
CA MET A 44 1.08 61.88 -30.52
C MET A 44 0.08 60.88 -29.91
N GLU A 45 -1.21 61.04 -30.19
CA GLU A 45 -2.25 60.12 -29.71
C GLU A 45 -2.09 58.70 -30.27
N TRP A 46 -1.63 58.57 -31.52
CA TRP A 46 -1.39 57.26 -32.11
C TRP A 46 -0.16 56.59 -31.50
N PHE A 47 0.90 57.36 -31.22
CA PHE A 47 2.05 56.87 -30.46
C PHE A 47 1.65 56.42 -29.07
N ASN A 48 0.86 57.23 -28.35
CA ASN A 48 0.36 56.88 -27.02
C ASN A 48 -0.46 55.57 -27.05
N ALA A 49 -1.31 55.39 -28.06
CA ALA A 49 -2.08 54.16 -28.24
C ALA A 49 -1.19 52.94 -28.51
N LEU A 50 -0.17 53.07 -29.37
CA LEU A 50 0.76 52.00 -29.69
C LEU A 50 1.62 51.60 -28.48
N PHE A 51 2.17 52.58 -27.76
CA PHE A 51 2.95 52.34 -26.54
C PHE A 51 2.08 51.72 -25.45
N LYS A 52 0.85 52.22 -25.26
CA LYS A 52 -0.10 51.64 -24.31
C LYS A 52 -0.38 50.17 -24.63
N ARG A 53 -0.64 49.83 -25.90
CA ARG A 53 -0.86 48.44 -26.32
C ARG A 53 0.34 47.54 -26.00
N GLY A 54 1.56 48.03 -26.28
CA GLY A 54 2.79 47.31 -25.96
C GLY A 54 2.98 47.09 -24.45
N ASP A 55 2.79 48.14 -23.66
CA ASP A 55 2.89 48.10 -22.19
C ASP A 55 1.84 47.17 -21.58
N GLU A 56 0.59 47.21 -22.04
CA GLU A 56 -0.47 46.33 -21.55
C GLU A 56 -0.17 44.86 -21.87
N GLY A 57 0.37 44.56 -23.05
CA GLY A 57 0.82 43.21 -23.40
C GLY A 57 2.01 42.73 -22.55
N LEU A 58 2.98 43.59 -22.29
CA LEU A 58 4.10 43.28 -21.39
C LEU A 58 3.60 43.06 -19.96
N ARG A 59 2.69 43.91 -19.47
CA ARG A 59 2.08 43.77 -18.14
C ARG A 59 1.28 42.48 -18.01
N TYR A 60 0.54 42.08 -19.05
CA TYR A 60 -0.14 40.79 -19.11
C TYR A 60 0.84 39.62 -18.93
N LEU A 61 1.93 39.61 -19.70
CA LEU A 61 2.96 38.56 -19.60
C LEU A 61 3.68 38.59 -18.24
N LEU A 62 3.98 39.77 -17.69
CA LEU A 62 4.58 39.90 -16.35
C LEU A 62 3.65 39.39 -15.23
N GLN A 63 2.33 39.53 -15.39
CA GLN A 63 1.37 39.00 -14.41
C GLN A 63 1.21 37.49 -14.50
N ARG A 64 1.34 36.93 -15.70
CA ARG A 64 0.94 35.54 -15.97
C ARG A 64 2.10 34.58 -16.22
N GLY A 65 3.26 35.09 -16.61
CA GLY A 65 4.45 34.33 -17.03
C GLY A 65 4.28 33.63 -18.37
N ILE A 66 3.21 32.85 -18.54
CA ILE A 66 2.87 32.08 -19.73
C ILE A 66 1.53 32.60 -20.28
N ALA A 67 1.43 32.79 -21.60
CA ALA A 67 0.21 33.26 -22.22
C ALA A 67 -0.92 32.21 -22.13
N GLU A 68 -2.17 32.68 -22.01
CA GLU A 68 -3.34 31.81 -22.14
C GLU A 68 -3.45 31.23 -23.55
N TRP A 69 -3.97 30.02 -23.63
CA TRP A 69 -4.31 29.39 -24.91
C TRP A 69 -5.32 30.23 -25.69
N SER A 70 -5.21 30.17 -27.01
CA SER A 70 -6.06 30.83 -27.99
C SER A 70 -6.49 29.89 -29.10
N ALA A 71 -7.72 30.12 -29.57
CA ALA A 71 -8.27 29.42 -30.71
C ALA A 71 -7.74 29.95 -32.06
N THR A 72 -7.07 31.11 -32.09
CA THR A 72 -6.64 31.80 -33.31
C THR A 72 -5.13 31.82 -33.52
N GLU A 73 -4.35 31.41 -32.51
CA GLU A 73 -2.89 31.45 -32.53
C GLU A 73 -2.28 30.16 -33.12
N ASP A 74 -1.17 30.33 -33.85
CA ASP A 74 -0.32 29.24 -34.31
C ASP A 74 0.69 28.82 -33.22
N TYR A 75 0.65 27.55 -32.85
CA TYR A 75 1.54 26.97 -31.85
C TYR A 75 2.59 26.08 -32.52
N PRO A 76 3.86 26.49 -32.57
CA PRO A 76 4.94 25.60 -33.01
C PRO A 76 5.15 24.44 -32.02
N VAL A 77 5.88 23.42 -32.45
CA VAL A 77 6.37 22.36 -31.56
C VAL A 77 7.08 23.00 -30.37
N ASP A 78 6.84 22.46 -29.17
CA ASP A 78 7.37 22.94 -27.89
C ASP A 78 6.82 24.30 -27.38
N ALA A 79 5.82 24.90 -28.04
CA ALA A 79 5.12 26.07 -27.51
C ALA A 79 4.43 25.77 -26.17
N HIS A 80 4.40 26.76 -25.27
CA HIS A 80 3.78 26.63 -23.95
C HIS A 80 2.61 27.59 -23.78
N VAL A 81 1.51 27.09 -23.21
CA VAL A 81 0.30 27.87 -22.92
C VAL A 81 -0.31 27.46 -21.58
N GLN A 82 -1.16 28.32 -21.02
CA GLN A 82 -2.01 27.97 -19.89
C GLN A 82 -3.48 27.84 -20.28
N GLU A 83 -4.17 26.84 -19.71
CA GLU A 83 -5.61 26.64 -19.86
C GLU A 83 -6.16 25.89 -18.65
N GLY A 84 -7.26 26.38 -18.06
CA GLY A 84 -7.91 25.74 -16.91
C GLY A 84 -7.04 25.62 -15.66
N GLY A 85 -6.07 26.54 -15.46
CA GLY A 85 -5.12 26.49 -14.34
C GLY A 85 -3.98 25.49 -14.52
N LYS A 86 -3.85 24.88 -15.71
CA LYS A 86 -2.78 23.95 -16.07
C LYS A 86 -1.84 24.57 -17.10
N VAL A 87 -0.63 24.05 -17.17
CA VAL A 87 0.37 24.42 -18.19
C VAL A 87 0.53 23.27 -19.18
N TRP A 88 0.47 23.60 -20.45
CA TRP A 88 0.50 22.67 -21.56
C TRP A 88 1.67 22.99 -22.48
N LYS A 89 2.23 21.96 -23.09
CA LYS A 89 3.27 22.03 -24.11
C LYS A 89 2.80 21.36 -25.40
N ALA A 90 2.98 22.03 -26.54
CA ALA A 90 2.66 21.48 -27.84
C ALA A 90 3.66 20.36 -28.22
N LYS A 91 3.14 19.18 -28.53
CA LYS A 91 3.89 18.02 -29.06
C LYS A 91 4.12 18.13 -30.56
N VAL A 92 3.16 18.71 -31.27
CA VAL A 92 3.21 18.95 -32.72
C VAL A 92 2.75 20.37 -33.00
N ALA A 93 3.21 20.93 -34.12
CA ALA A 93 2.72 22.23 -34.57
C ALA A 93 1.20 22.15 -34.83
N ASN A 94 0.45 23.11 -34.31
CA ASN A 94 -1.00 23.15 -34.46
C ASN A 94 -1.54 24.58 -34.42
N LEU A 95 -2.66 24.81 -35.11
CA LEU A 95 -3.38 26.07 -35.10
C LEU A 95 -4.60 25.94 -34.20
N GLY A 96 -4.64 26.72 -33.11
CA GLY A 96 -5.83 26.89 -32.30
C GLY A 96 -6.43 25.62 -31.68
N LYS A 97 -5.70 24.50 -31.63
CA LYS A 97 -6.24 23.25 -31.04
C LYS A 97 -6.23 23.36 -29.53
N ARG A 98 -7.39 23.20 -28.91
CA ARG A 98 -7.56 23.35 -27.45
C ARG A 98 -6.81 22.25 -26.66
N PRO A 99 -5.93 22.58 -25.70
CA PRO A 99 -5.11 21.59 -25.00
C PRO A 99 -5.89 20.48 -24.30
N SER A 100 -6.90 20.83 -23.50
CA SER A 100 -7.72 19.86 -22.76
C SER A 100 -8.55 18.90 -23.63
N ALA A 101 -8.77 19.25 -24.90
CA ALA A 101 -9.57 18.44 -25.83
C ALA A 101 -8.73 17.69 -26.89
N ASN A 102 -7.43 18.00 -27.00
CA ASN A 102 -6.57 17.52 -28.08
C ASN A 102 -5.28 16.90 -27.49
N PRO A 103 -5.37 15.73 -26.84
CA PRO A 103 -4.24 15.07 -26.20
C PRO A 103 -3.23 14.50 -27.19
N GLY A 104 -3.54 14.45 -28.49
CA GLY A 104 -2.59 14.10 -29.57
C GLY A 104 -1.55 15.19 -29.81
N GLU A 105 -1.95 16.44 -29.59
CA GLU A 105 -1.23 17.65 -29.92
C GLU A 105 -0.58 18.29 -28.70
N TRP A 106 -1.11 18.04 -27.50
CA TRP A 106 -0.68 18.68 -26.26
C TRP A 106 -0.30 17.68 -25.18
N VAL A 107 0.63 18.09 -24.31
CA VAL A 107 0.98 17.38 -23.08
C VAL A 107 1.01 18.34 -21.90
N GLU A 108 0.44 17.93 -20.76
CA GLU A 108 0.50 18.71 -19.51
C GLU A 108 1.91 18.63 -18.92
N THR A 109 2.53 19.77 -18.59
CA THR A 109 3.95 19.84 -18.18
C THR A 109 4.17 20.27 -16.73
N ALA A 110 3.12 20.71 -16.04
CA ALA A 110 3.18 21.07 -14.63
C ALA A 110 2.18 20.23 -13.83
N LEU A 111 2.67 19.41 -12.90
CA LEU A 111 1.84 18.71 -11.93
C LEU A 111 1.34 19.72 -10.89
N THR A 112 0.03 19.91 -10.80
CA THR A 112 -0.56 20.64 -9.68
C THR A 112 -0.32 19.89 -8.36
N ARG A 113 -0.34 20.58 -7.22
CA ARG A 113 -0.27 19.92 -5.89
C ARG A 113 -1.31 18.81 -5.75
N GLU A 114 -2.48 19.00 -6.35
CA GLU A 114 -3.58 18.04 -6.23
C GLU A 114 -3.43 16.85 -7.20
N ALA A 115 -2.86 17.08 -8.39
CA ALA A 115 -2.41 15.99 -9.25
C ALA A 115 -1.30 15.17 -8.59
N LEU A 116 -0.38 15.82 -7.87
CA LEU A 116 0.68 15.15 -7.12
C LEU A 116 0.12 14.33 -5.96
N LYS A 117 -0.86 14.86 -5.20
CA LYS A 117 -1.56 14.09 -4.14
C LYS A 117 -2.32 12.90 -4.70
N ALA A 118 -3.02 13.05 -5.84
CA ALA A 118 -3.72 11.97 -6.51
C ALA A 118 -2.75 10.88 -6.99
N LEU A 119 -1.63 11.26 -7.60
CA LEU A 119 -0.57 10.32 -8.01
C LEU A 119 0.07 9.63 -6.81
N ILE A 120 0.35 10.36 -5.72
CA ILE A 120 0.86 9.77 -4.48
C ILE A 120 -0.16 8.77 -3.91
N GLN A 121 -1.46 9.06 -4.00
CA GLN A 121 -2.52 8.17 -3.53
C GLN A 121 -2.71 6.94 -4.44
N GLU A 122 -2.58 7.09 -5.77
CA GLU A 122 -2.53 5.96 -6.73
C GLU A 122 -1.30 5.07 -6.49
N GLN A 123 -0.14 5.66 -6.23
CA GLN A 123 1.12 4.93 -6.03
C GLN A 123 1.21 4.31 -4.63
N LEU A 124 0.67 4.96 -3.59
CA LEU A 124 0.47 4.37 -2.25
C LEU A 124 -0.68 3.34 -2.26
N GLY A 125 -1.54 3.36 -3.27
CA GLY A 125 -2.56 2.35 -3.55
C GLY A 125 -2.02 0.97 -3.93
N GLY A 126 -0.69 0.79 -3.96
CA GLY A 126 -0.03 -0.51 -4.12
C GLY A 126 0.62 -1.07 -2.85
N GLY A 127 0.65 -0.33 -1.74
CA GLY A 127 1.31 -0.75 -0.49
C GLY A 127 0.39 -1.37 0.57
N THR A 128 -0.90 -1.44 0.29
CA THR A 128 -1.90 -2.10 1.14
C THR A 128 -2.87 -2.80 0.19
N LEU A 129 -3.39 -3.97 0.55
CA LEU A 129 -4.31 -4.82 -0.24
C LEU A 129 -5.69 -4.14 -0.51
N ASN A 130 -5.70 -2.88 -0.90
CA ASN A 130 -6.89 -2.05 -1.07
C ASN A 130 -7.59 -2.45 -2.36
N PHE A 131 -8.72 -3.11 -2.19
CA PHE A 131 -9.61 -3.49 -3.26
C PHE A 131 -10.37 -2.28 -3.83
N GLY A 132 -10.49 -1.17 -3.08
CA GLY A 132 -11.04 0.10 -3.55
C GLY A 132 -11.71 0.91 -2.43
N GLN A 133 -12.41 1.99 -2.77
CA GLN A 133 -13.16 2.82 -1.81
C GLN A 133 -14.61 3.05 -2.26
N TRP A 134 -15.55 2.97 -1.32
CA TRP A 134 -16.97 3.20 -1.55
C TRP A 134 -17.56 4.01 -0.40
N GLN A 135 -18.60 4.77 -0.69
CA GLN A 135 -19.39 5.45 0.34
C GLN A 135 -20.42 4.48 0.94
N TRP A 136 -20.65 4.60 2.24
CA TRP A 136 -21.68 3.83 2.93
C TRP A 136 -23.08 4.34 2.59
N SER A 137 -23.95 3.44 2.16
CA SER A 137 -25.40 3.65 2.09
C SER A 137 -26.10 2.91 3.22
N SER A 138 -27.02 3.60 3.91
CA SER A 138 -27.85 3.02 4.98
C SER A 138 -29.05 2.23 4.45
N ALA A 139 -29.21 2.10 3.14
CA ALA A 139 -30.31 1.35 2.55
C ALA A 139 -30.09 -0.17 2.73
N THR A 140 -31.07 -0.85 3.33
CA THR A 140 -31.03 -2.31 3.55
C THR A 140 -31.75 -3.10 2.44
N SER A 141 -32.37 -2.41 1.50
CA SER A 141 -33.06 -3.00 0.35
C SER A 141 -32.98 -2.06 -0.86
N GLY A 142 -33.12 -2.62 -2.06
CA GLY A 142 -32.89 -1.91 -3.31
C GLY A 142 -31.42 -1.85 -3.71
N GLY A 143 -31.14 -1.43 -4.94
CA GLY A 143 -29.78 -1.33 -5.46
C GLY A 143 -28.98 -0.18 -4.86
N VAL A 144 -27.65 -0.31 -4.87
CA VAL A 144 -26.75 0.80 -4.50
C VAL A 144 -26.42 1.68 -5.69
N ALA A 145 -26.31 2.98 -5.46
CA ALA A 145 -25.87 3.94 -6.48
C ALA A 145 -24.38 3.78 -6.81
N ASN A 146 -23.95 4.33 -7.94
CA ASN A 146 -22.54 4.35 -8.33
C ASN A 146 -21.67 4.96 -7.22
N GLY A 147 -20.59 4.28 -6.85
CA GLY A 147 -19.69 4.71 -5.79
C GLY A 147 -20.11 4.32 -4.37
N TYR A 148 -21.23 3.60 -4.20
CA TYR A 148 -21.73 3.19 -2.88
C TYR A 148 -21.63 1.68 -2.65
N LEU A 149 -21.60 1.31 -1.37
CA LEU A 149 -21.87 -0.05 -0.89
C LEU A 149 -22.88 -0.03 0.26
N ALA A 150 -23.56 -1.14 0.47
CA ALA A 150 -24.54 -1.31 1.55
C ALA A 150 -24.68 -2.78 1.96
N LEU A 151 -25.15 -3.01 3.18
CA LEU A 151 -25.56 -4.34 3.64
C LEU A 151 -27.08 -4.48 3.54
N ASN A 152 -27.56 -5.70 3.34
CA ASN A 152 -29.00 -5.98 3.35
C ASN A 152 -29.62 -6.04 4.77
N ALA A 153 -28.86 -5.62 5.78
CA ALA A 153 -29.31 -5.57 7.17
C ALA A 153 -28.72 -4.33 7.86
N THR A 154 -29.45 -3.77 8.82
CA THR A 154 -29.02 -2.60 9.59
C THR A 154 -27.83 -2.93 10.48
N ASN A 155 -27.82 -4.11 11.09
CA ASN A 155 -26.74 -4.61 11.91
C ASN A 155 -25.76 -5.43 11.04
N PRO A 156 -24.47 -5.06 10.97
CA PRO A 156 -23.47 -5.80 10.21
C PRO A 156 -23.40 -7.30 10.53
N ALA A 157 -23.66 -7.68 11.79
CA ALA A 157 -23.64 -9.09 12.21
C ALA A 157 -24.74 -9.95 11.57
N ASP A 158 -25.86 -9.33 11.19
CA ASP A 158 -27.03 -10.02 10.64
C ASP A 158 -27.06 -9.99 9.10
N ALA A 159 -26.09 -9.33 8.48
CA ALA A 159 -26.04 -9.17 7.04
C ALA A 159 -25.72 -10.50 6.34
N THR A 160 -26.51 -10.81 5.31
CA THR A 160 -26.34 -12.00 4.45
C THR A 160 -25.91 -11.63 3.03
N ALA A 161 -25.98 -10.35 2.67
CA ALA A 161 -25.50 -9.83 1.39
C ALA A 161 -24.87 -8.43 1.55
N LEU A 162 -23.74 -8.24 0.87
CA LEU A 162 -23.10 -6.95 0.64
C LEU A 162 -23.37 -6.53 -0.81
N MET A 163 -24.06 -5.42 -0.98
CA MET A 163 -24.28 -4.80 -2.29
C MET A 163 -23.14 -3.81 -2.54
N ILE A 164 -22.38 -4.00 -3.62
CA ILE A 164 -21.25 -3.15 -3.97
C ILE A 164 -21.38 -2.64 -5.40
N ALA A 165 -21.33 -1.33 -5.58
CA ALA A 165 -21.36 -0.71 -6.90
C ALA A 165 -20.12 -1.10 -7.71
N LYS A 166 -20.30 -1.26 -9.02
CA LYS A 166 -19.18 -1.60 -9.92
C LYS A 166 -18.17 -0.47 -10.04
N SER A 167 -18.59 0.78 -9.85
CA SER A 167 -17.71 1.94 -9.77
C SER A 167 -17.42 2.30 -8.31
N SER A 168 -16.18 2.70 -8.02
CA SER A 168 -15.79 3.21 -6.70
C SER A 168 -16.28 4.64 -6.47
N ALA A 169 -16.17 5.12 -5.23
CA ALA A 169 -16.45 6.53 -4.88
C ALA A 169 -15.51 7.51 -5.61
N GLU A 170 -14.37 7.03 -6.09
CA GLU A 170 -13.39 7.79 -6.88
C GLU A 170 -13.70 7.78 -8.39
N GLY A 171 -14.78 7.10 -8.81
CA GLY A 171 -15.19 7.00 -10.21
C GLY A 171 -14.40 5.96 -11.03
N LEU A 172 -13.63 5.09 -10.38
CA LEU A 172 -12.88 4.02 -11.04
C LEU A 172 -13.75 2.79 -11.26
N ASP A 173 -13.53 2.07 -12.37
CA ASP A 173 -14.26 0.84 -12.70
C ASP A 173 -13.63 -0.40 -12.04
N TYR A 174 -14.40 -1.05 -11.18
CA TYR A 174 -14.08 -2.32 -10.51
C TYR A 174 -14.95 -3.48 -10.99
N SER A 175 -15.66 -3.32 -12.11
CA SER A 175 -16.56 -4.34 -12.68
C SER A 175 -15.91 -5.71 -12.81
N ARG A 176 -14.63 -5.80 -13.19
CA ARG A 176 -13.92 -7.07 -13.31
C ARG A 176 -13.44 -7.58 -11.95
N SER A 177 -12.85 -6.71 -11.13
CA SER A 177 -12.32 -7.09 -9.82
C SER A 177 -13.40 -7.61 -8.87
N VAL A 178 -14.57 -6.96 -8.84
CA VAL A 178 -15.75 -7.43 -8.08
C VAL A 178 -16.26 -8.76 -8.61
N ALA A 179 -16.17 -9.02 -9.91
CA ALA A 179 -16.60 -10.29 -10.49
C ALA A 179 -15.68 -11.47 -10.12
N LEU A 180 -14.45 -11.22 -9.67
CA LEU A 180 -13.49 -12.25 -9.28
C LEU A 180 -13.70 -12.76 -7.84
N LEU A 181 -14.54 -12.07 -7.05
CA LEU A 181 -14.88 -12.53 -5.72
C LEU A 181 -15.54 -13.91 -5.78
N ARG A 182 -15.14 -14.77 -4.85
CA ARG A 182 -15.64 -16.16 -4.75
C ARG A 182 -15.84 -16.57 -3.31
N ALA A 183 -16.62 -17.63 -3.11
CA ALA A 183 -16.79 -18.23 -1.79
C ALA A 183 -15.44 -18.51 -1.12
N GLY A 184 -15.29 -18.09 0.13
CA GLY A 184 -14.05 -18.17 0.91
C GLY A 184 -13.21 -16.89 0.92
N ASP A 185 -13.42 -15.94 0.00
CA ASP A 185 -12.73 -14.64 0.05
C ASP A 185 -13.17 -13.85 1.28
N THR A 186 -12.30 -12.97 1.76
CA THR A 186 -12.63 -12.05 2.87
C THR A 186 -12.67 -10.62 2.38
N LEU A 187 -13.74 -9.91 2.75
CA LEU A 187 -13.90 -8.48 2.53
C LEU A 187 -13.84 -7.77 3.88
N CYS A 188 -12.91 -6.84 4.03
CA CYS A 188 -12.88 -5.92 5.17
C CYS A 188 -13.36 -4.55 4.71
N ILE A 189 -14.35 -3.98 5.38
CA ILE A 189 -14.79 -2.60 5.19
C ILE A 189 -14.36 -1.77 6.39
N GLN A 190 -13.65 -0.67 6.16
CA GLN A 190 -13.13 0.17 7.24
C GLN A 190 -13.35 1.65 6.92
N SER A 191 -13.78 2.42 7.92
CA SER A 191 -13.83 3.88 7.81
C SER A 191 -12.45 4.48 7.53
N ARG A 192 -12.35 5.28 6.48
CA ARG A 192 -11.08 5.90 6.07
C ARG A 192 -10.55 6.93 7.09
N PRO A 193 -11.39 7.81 7.69
CA PRO A 193 -10.91 8.69 8.76
C PRO A 193 -10.81 7.90 10.07
N GLY A 194 -9.58 7.60 10.50
CA GLY A 194 -9.30 7.12 11.86
C GLY A 194 -9.70 5.68 12.18
N GLY A 195 -10.23 4.91 11.23
CA GLY A 195 -10.47 3.47 11.42
C GLY A 195 -11.48 3.12 12.53
N SER A 196 -12.31 4.07 12.93
CA SER A 196 -13.24 3.95 14.07
C SER A 196 -14.31 2.86 13.87
N VAL A 197 -14.66 2.57 12.62
CA VAL A 197 -15.55 1.47 12.21
C VAL A 197 -14.79 0.51 11.30
N ALA A 198 -14.83 -0.79 11.61
CA ALA A 198 -14.23 -1.83 10.79
C ALA A 198 -15.05 -3.13 10.90
N HIS A 199 -15.42 -3.73 9.77
CA HIS A 199 -16.16 -4.99 9.71
C HIS A 199 -15.55 -5.94 8.69
N ARG A 200 -15.51 -7.22 9.04
CA ARG A 200 -14.96 -8.30 8.23
C ARG A 200 -16.06 -9.29 7.88
N PHE A 201 -16.15 -9.59 6.60
CA PHE A 201 -17.12 -10.50 6.01
C PHE A 201 -16.41 -11.58 5.22
N ARG A 202 -16.97 -12.78 5.25
CA ARG A 202 -16.54 -13.89 4.39
C ARG A 202 -17.58 -14.09 3.31
N VAL A 203 -17.13 -14.16 2.06
CA VAL A 203 -17.99 -14.47 0.90
C VAL A 203 -18.43 -15.92 0.97
N THR A 204 -19.72 -16.20 0.78
CA THR A 204 -20.30 -17.54 1.00
C THR A 204 -20.77 -18.24 -0.27
N GLY A 205 -20.86 -17.54 -1.40
CA GLY A 205 -21.42 -18.10 -2.63
C GLY A 205 -21.20 -17.23 -3.87
N GLU A 206 -21.92 -17.54 -4.94
CA GLU A 206 -21.86 -16.81 -6.21
C GLU A 206 -22.51 -15.42 -6.11
N LEU A 207 -21.92 -14.45 -6.82
CA LEU A 207 -22.40 -13.08 -6.85
C LEU A 207 -23.53 -12.92 -7.86
N VAL A 208 -24.54 -12.13 -7.50
CA VAL A 208 -25.62 -11.76 -8.43
C VAL A 208 -25.29 -10.42 -9.08
N ASP A 209 -25.25 -10.38 -10.42
CA ASP A 209 -25.07 -9.14 -11.19
C ASP A 209 -26.42 -8.44 -11.39
N SER A 210 -26.53 -7.21 -10.89
CA SER A 210 -27.74 -6.38 -10.96
C SER A 210 -27.54 -5.15 -11.86
N GLY A 211 -26.63 -5.22 -12.82
CA GLY A 211 -26.33 -4.13 -13.75
C GLY A 211 -25.33 -3.13 -13.17
N ALA A 212 -25.78 -2.18 -12.34
CA ALA A 212 -24.92 -1.13 -11.77
C ALA A 212 -24.09 -1.60 -10.55
N TYR A 213 -24.53 -2.66 -9.89
CA TYR A 213 -23.90 -3.22 -8.69
C TYR A 213 -23.94 -4.74 -8.72
N ARG A 214 -23.18 -5.36 -7.82
CA ARG A 214 -23.29 -6.79 -7.53
C ARG A 214 -23.70 -7.04 -6.08
N SER A 215 -24.53 -8.05 -5.88
CA SER A 215 -24.84 -8.58 -4.55
C SER A 215 -23.88 -9.72 -4.25
N VAL A 216 -23.04 -9.52 -3.24
CA VAL A 216 -22.07 -10.51 -2.75
C VAL A 216 -22.68 -11.21 -1.55
N PRO A 217 -22.97 -12.54 -1.62
CA PRO A 217 -23.43 -13.27 -0.45
C PRO A 217 -22.31 -13.35 0.58
N VAL A 218 -22.60 -12.95 1.81
CA VAL A 218 -21.60 -12.83 2.88
C VAL A 218 -22.11 -13.39 4.20
N VAL A 219 -21.18 -13.74 5.08
CA VAL A 219 -21.40 -13.96 6.50
C VAL A 219 -20.47 -13.07 7.30
N TYR A 220 -20.98 -12.51 8.40
CA TYR A 220 -20.19 -11.71 9.31
C TYR A 220 -19.14 -12.56 10.03
N VAL A 221 -17.92 -12.04 10.13
CA VAL A 221 -16.81 -12.71 10.83
C VAL A 221 -16.49 -11.99 12.13
N SER A 222 -16.25 -10.67 12.06
CA SER A 222 -15.78 -9.87 13.19
C SER A 222 -15.84 -8.39 12.85
N GLY A 223 -15.86 -7.51 13.85
CA GLY A 223 -15.89 -6.06 13.61
C GLY A 223 -16.03 -5.24 14.88
N ALA A 224 -15.86 -3.93 14.75
CA ALA A 224 -15.91 -2.94 15.81
C ALA A 224 -16.44 -1.60 15.29
N GLY A 225 -16.94 -0.75 16.20
CA GLY A 225 -17.34 0.63 15.89
C GLY A 225 -18.79 0.83 15.45
N GLY A 226 -19.63 -0.20 15.47
CA GLY A 226 -21.06 -0.09 15.13
C GLY A 226 -21.31 0.09 13.62
N VAL A 227 -22.47 0.63 13.25
CA VAL A 227 -22.84 0.83 11.83
C VAL A 227 -22.12 2.06 11.28
N PRO A 228 -21.51 2.01 10.07
CA PRO A 228 -20.95 3.20 9.46
C PRO A 228 -21.98 4.32 9.30
N ALA A 229 -21.55 5.58 9.47
CA ALA A 229 -22.41 6.74 9.27
C ALA A 229 -22.80 6.86 7.78
N SER A 230 -24.00 7.38 7.50
CA SER A 230 -24.46 7.61 6.13
C SER A 230 -23.47 8.48 5.35
N ASN A 231 -23.15 8.08 4.11
CA ASN A 231 -22.14 8.69 3.24
C ASN A 231 -20.69 8.64 3.76
N ALA A 232 -20.40 7.89 4.82
CA ALA A 232 -19.03 7.70 5.28
C ALA A 232 -18.20 7.01 4.19
N LEU A 233 -17.01 7.53 3.93
CA LEU A 233 -16.09 6.93 2.97
C LEU A 233 -15.40 5.71 3.61
N LEU A 234 -15.60 4.55 3.00
CA LEU A 234 -15.06 3.27 3.43
C LEU A 234 -13.99 2.78 2.46
N GLN A 235 -12.90 2.29 3.04
CA GLN A 235 -11.89 1.52 2.35
C GLN A 235 -12.27 0.04 2.41
N VAL A 236 -12.19 -0.63 1.26
CA VAL A 236 -12.47 -2.06 1.15
C VAL A 236 -11.16 -2.79 0.88
N LEU A 237 -10.89 -3.80 1.69
CA LEU A 237 -9.77 -4.72 1.54
C LEU A 237 -10.31 -6.07 1.07
N MET A 238 -9.66 -6.70 0.10
CA MET A 238 -9.98 -8.06 -0.33
C MET A 238 -8.80 -8.97 -0.05
N THR A 239 -9.06 -10.08 0.63
CA THR A 239 -8.10 -11.16 0.80
C THR A 239 -8.62 -12.40 0.05
N PRO A 240 -7.96 -12.82 -1.04
CA PRO A 240 -8.36 -14.01 -1.79
C PRO A 240 -8.29 -15.28 -0.93
N ALA A 241 -9.23 -16.18 -1.13
CA ALA A 241 -9.23 -17.53 -0.58
C ALA A 241 -7.92 -18.24 -0.98
N GLY A 242 -7.14 -18.66 0.01
CA GLY A 242 -5.84 -19.34 -0.18
C GLY A 242 -4.60 -18.43 -0.21
N ALA A 243 -4.74 -17.09 -0.20
CA ALA A 243 -3.57 -16.19 -0.15
C ALA A 243 -2.88 -16.14 1.23
N SER A 244 -3.53 -16.64 2.29
CA SER A 244 -3.00 -16.74 3.65
C SER A 244 -3.28 -18.10 4.32
N ASP A 245 -3.88 -19.03 3.57
CA ASP A 245 -4.16 -20.37 4.02
C ASP A 245 -3.35 -21.34 3.17
N MET A 246 -2.42 -22.06 3.80
CA MET A 246 -2.14 -23.45 3.40
C MET A 246 -3.49 -24.03 2.96
N GLY A 247 -3.63 -24.57 1.74
CA GLY A 247 -4.89 -25.16 1.22
C GLY A 247 -5.42 -26.37 2.02
N MET A 248 -4.95 -26.49 3.25
CA MET A 248 -5.23 -27.41 4.29
C MET A 248 -6.42 -26.89 5.12
N PRO A 249 -7.52 -27.66 5.23
CA PRO A 249 -8.69 -27.30 6.02
C PRO A 249 -8.35 -26.95 7.47
N LEU A 250 -9.14 -26.05 8.08
CA LEU A 250 -9.03 -25.76 9.51
C LEU A 250 -9.10 -27.05 10.34
N LEU A 251 -8.28 -27.14 11.40
CA LEU A 251 -8.20 -28.29 12.32
C LEU A 251 -7.68 -29.60 11.74
N SER A 252 -7.21 -29.61 10.50
CA SER A 252 -6.46 -30.76 9.97
C SER A 252 -5.15 -30.98 10.74
N VAL A 253 -4.79 -32.24 10.89
CA VAL A 253 -3.56 -32.67 11.57
C VAL A 253 -2.49 -33.03 10.55
N GLN A 254 -1.25 -32.60 10.79
CA GLN A 254 -0.10 -32.92 9.95
C GLN A 254 1.10 -33.37 10.79
N TRP A 255 1.87 -34.31 10.27
CA TRP A 255 3.20 -34.62 10.80
C TRP A 255 4.21 -33.64 10.20
N TRP A 256 5.06 -33.06 11.05
CA TRP A 256 6.01 -32.03 10.66
C TRP A 256 7.44 -32.38 11.09
N VAL A 257 8.40 -32.15 10.19
CA VAL A 257 9.80 -32.57 10.33
C VAL A 257 10.55 -31.88 11.47
N SER A 258 10.23 -30.61 11.79
CA SER A 258 10.95 -29.85 12.81
C SER A 258 10.09 -28.79 13.50
N ARG A 259 10.04 -28.88 14.83
CA ARG A 259 9.32 -27.95 15.71
C ARG A 259 9.80 -26.50 15.59
N ALA A 260 11.06 -26.27 15.26
CA ALA A 260 11.60 -24.92 15.08
C ALA A 260 11.06 -24.24 13.81
N SER A 261 10.41 -25.00 12.92
CA SER A 261 9.96 -24.55 11.60
C SER A 261 8.46 -24.76 11.39
N ILE A 262 7.66 -24.78 12.46
CA ILE A 262 6.21 -24.95 12.34
C ILE A 262 5.65 -23.79 11.48
N PRO A 263 4.89 -24.08 10.40
CA PRO A 263 4.36 -23.06 9.52
C PRO A 263 3.43 -22.09 10.26
N ALA A 264 3.43 -20.84 9.81
CA ALA A 264 2.49 -19.83 10.29
C ALA A 264 1.04 -20.31 10.17
N GLY A 265 0.26 -20.10 11.23
CA GLY A 265 -1.13 -20.56 11.31
C GLY A 265 -1.31 -22.02 11.71
N CYS A 266 -0.22 -22.70 12.09
CA CYS A 266 -0.27 -24.01 12.73
C CYS A 266 0.25 -23.91 14.17
N ALA A 267 -0.21 -24.81 15.03
CA ALA A 267 0.30 -24.96 16.39
C ALA A 267 0.64 -26.43 16.64
N PRO A 268 1.66 -26.73 17.48
CA PRO A 268 1.92 -28.11 17.90
C PRO A 268 0.77 -28.65 18.74
N ALA A 269 0.47 -29.94 18.64
CA ALA A 269 -0.51 -30.62 19.48
C ALA A 269 0.15 -31.15 20.77
N ASP A 270 0.47 -30.26 21.71
CA ASP A 270 1.21 -30.56 22.94
C ASP A 270 0.35 -30.51 24.21
N GLY A 271 -0.97 -30.38 24.09
CA GLY A 271 -1.85 -30.20 25.25
C GLY A 271 -1.84 -28.80 25.84
N GLN A 272 -1.30 -27.79 25.15
CA GLN A 272 -1.19 -26.42 25.65
C GLN A 272 -2.52 -25.66 25.62
N LEU A 273 -2.66 -24.66 26.50
CA LEU A 273 -3.76 -23.69 26.46
C LEU A 273 -3.47 -22.59 25.44
N LEU A 274 -4.48 -22.26 24.62
CA LEU A 274 -4.43 -21.19 23.63
C LEU A 274 -5.60 -20.23 23.79
N SER A 275 -5.46 -19.00 23.30
CA SER A 275 -6.49 -17.96 23.42
C SER A 275 -7.61 -18.15 22.41
N ARG A 276 -8.87 -18.09 22.89
CA ARG A 276 -10.08 -18.07 22.04
C ARG A 276 -10.13 -16.83 21.15
N ALA A 277 -9.64 -15.69 21.64
CA ALA A 277 -9.63 -14.43 20.90
C ALA A 277 -8.64 -14.46 19.73
N LEU A 278 -7.50 -15.13 19.90
CA LEU A 278 -6.50 -15.29 18.84
C LEU A 278 -6.92 -16.34 17.79
N TYR A 279 -7.70 -17.35 18.18
CA TYR A 279 -8.16 -18.42 17.30
C TYR A 279 -9.69 -18.59 17.34
N PRO A 280 -10.46 -17.59 16.89
CA PRO A 280 -11.91 -17.57 17.03
C PRO A 280 -12.60 -18.69 16.22
N ASP A 281 -12.06 -19.03 15.05
CA ASP A 281 -12.62 -20.09 14.20
C ASP A 281 -12.42 -21.49 14.81
N VAL A 282 -11.28 -21.71 15.46
CA VAL A 282 -11.02 -22.95 16.22
C VAL A 282 -11.92 -23.03 17.44
N TRP A 283 -12.06 -21.92 18.16
CA TRP A 283 -12.99 -21.87 19.29
C TRP A 283 -14.42 -22.17 18.86
N ALA A 284 -14.89 -21.59 17.76
CA ALA A 284 -16.21 -21.88 17.21
C ALA A 284 -16.39 -23.37 16.92
N ALA A 285 -15.40 -24.02 16.30
CA ALA A 285 -15.44 -25.46 16.04
C ALA A 285 -15.48 -26.31 17.32
N ILE A 286 -14.73 -25.95 18.37
CA ILE A 286 -14.77 -26.63 19.67
C ILE A 286 -16.13 -26.44 20.34
N ARG A 287 -16.62 -25.19 20.42
CA ARG A 287 -17.92 -24.85 21.00
C ARG A 287 -19.04 -25.62 20.31
N ASP A 288 -19.03 -25.63 18.97
CA ASP A 288 -20.05 -26.26 18.13
C ASP A 288 -19.90 -27.79 18.04
N GLY A 289 -18.92 -28.39 18.73
CA GLY A 289 -18.75 -29.84 18.80
C GLY A 289 -18.26 -30.49 17.50
N LYS A 290 -17.57 -29.73 16.65
CA LYS A 290 -17.02 -30.21 15.36
C LYS A 290 -15.71 -30.99 15.51
N VAL A 291 -15.17 -31.06 16.72
CA VAL A 291 -13.97 -31.82 17.09
C VAL A 291 -14.22 -32.62 18.36
N PRO A 292 -13.49 -33.73 18.58
CA PRO A 292 -13.52 -34.44 19.85
C PRO A 292 -13.17 -33.51 21.01
N LYS A 293 -14.05 -33.43 22.01
CA LYS A 293 -13.86 -32.60 23.19
C LYS A 293 -14.27 -33.30 24.48
N THR A 294 -13.61 -32.93 25.57
CA THR A 294 -13.90 -33.37 26.94
C THR A 294 -13.80 -32.20 27.92
N SER A 295 -14.12 -32.43 29.18
CA SER A 295 -13.99 -31.41 30.23
C SER A 295 -12.53 -31.22 30.65
N GLU A 296 -12.16 -30.03 31.10
CA GLU A 296 -10.80 -29.75 31.61
C GLU A 296 -10.43 -30.66 32.80
N ALA A 297 -11.40 -30.96 33.66
CA ALA A 297 -11.21 -31.86 34.80
C ALA A 297 -10.92 -33.29 34.34
N THR A 298 -11.70 -33.80 33.38
CA THR A 298 -11.54 -35.14 32.80
C THR A 298 -10.22 -35.27 32.04
N TRP A 299 -9.86 -34.27 31.24
CA TRP A 299 -8.59 -34.23 30.51
C TRP A 299 -7.38 -34.30 31.46
N SER A 300 -7.48 -33.61 32.60
CA SER A 300 -6.40 -33.53 33.59
C SER A 300 -6.26 -34.83 34.39
N SER A 301 -7.37 -35.46 34.78
CA SER A 301 -7.37 -36.65 35.63
C SER A 301 -7.19 -37.97 34.86
N ASP A 302 -7.60 -38.03 33.60
CA ASP A 302 -7.53 -39.22 32.77
C ASP A 302 -6.64 -39.01 31.54
N PRO A 303 -5.41 -39.56 31.54
CA PRO A 303 -4.50 -39.47 30.39
C PRO A 303 -5.06 -40.02 29.08
N THR A 304 -6.08 -40.90 29.12
CA THR A 304 -6.73 -41.41 27.90
C THR A 304 -7.55 -40.36 27.17
N GLN A 305 -7.90 -39.26 27.84
CA GLN A 305 -8.75 -38.21 27.30
C GLN A 305 -7.95 -37.08 26.63
N ARG A 306 -6.62 -37.18 26.64
CA ARG A 306 -5.72 -36.12 26.17
C ARG A 306 -5.64 -35.98 24.65
N GLY A 307 -6.24 -36.91 23.90
CA GLY A 307 -6.43 -36.79 22.45
C GLY A 307 -7.56 -35.83 22.05
N MET A 308 -8.26 -35.23 23.02
CA MET A 308 -9.39 -34.32 22.81
C MET A 308 -9.02 -32.87 23.13
N PHE A 309 -9.78 -31.94 22.56
CA PHE A 309 -9.80 -30.53 22.97
C PHE A 309 -10.56 -30.36 24.28
N THR A 310 -10.34 -29.24 24.96
CA THR A 310 -11.21 -28.80 26.07
C THR A 310 -11.61 -27.33 25.87
N GLU A 311 -12.64 -26.90 26.59
CA GLU A 311 -13.02 -25.50 26.66
C GLU A 311 -12.08 -24.68 27.58
N GLY A 312 -10.94 -25.22 28.01
CA GLY A 312 -9.94 -24.50 28.80
C GLY A 312 -10.48 -23.99 30.13
N ASP A 313 -10.20 -22.71 30.43
CA ASP A 313 -10.65 -22.02 31.65
C ASP A 313 -12.15 -21.66 31.66
N GLY A 314 -12.91 -22.05 30.63
CA GLY A 314 -14.33 -21.72 30.50
C GLY A 314 -14.63 -20.32 29.94
N SER A 315 -13.63 -19.43 29.82
CA SER A 315 -13.85 -18.03 29.42
C SER A 315 -12.96 -17.57 28.28
N THR A 316 -11.63 -17.56 28.47
CA THR A 316 -10.67 -16.90 27.56
C THR A 316 -9.80 -17.87 26.78
N THR A 317 -9.71 -19.14 27.22
CA THR A 317 -8.81 -20.13 26.63
C THR A 317 -9.53 -21.40 26.17
N PHE A 318 -8.86 -22.19 25.35
CA PHE A 318 -9.20 -23.59 25.06
C PHE A 318 -7.91 -24.42 25.13
N ARG A 319 -8.01 -25.72 25.39
CA ARG A 319 -6.84 -26.62 25.40
C ARG A 319 -6.76 -27.41 24.11
N MET A 320 -5.55 -27.52 23.57
CA MET A 320 -5.20 -28.40 22.47
C MET A 320 -5.20 -29.87 22.91
N PRO A 321 -5.38 -30.84 21.99
CA PRO A 321 -5.01 -32.21 22.25
C PRO A 321 -3.48 -32.36 22.39
N ASP A 322 -3.03 -33.41 23.07
CA ASP A 322 -1.62 -33.74 23.28
C ASP A 322 -1.19 -34.95 22.45
N TYR A 323 -1.19 -34.81 21.12
CA TYR A 323 -0.72 -35.87 20.22
C TYR A 323 0.79 -36.11 20.31
N ASN A 324 1.55 -35.12 20.74
CA ASN A 324 3.01 -35.24 20.89
C ASN A 324 3.45 -35.81 22.25
N GLY A 325 2.52 -36.06 23.18
CA GLY A 325 2.81 -36.61 24.51
C GLY A 325 3.69 -35.68 25.37
N LYS A 326 3.53 -34.36 25.23
CA LYS A 326 4.34 -33.35 25.92
C LYS A 326 3.76 -32.88 27.24
N ALA A 327 2.47 -33.06 27.46
CA ALA A 327 1.87 -32.73 28.75
C ALA A 327 2.35 -33.70 29.84
N ALA A 328 2.52 -33.19 31.06
CA ALA A 328 2.99 -33.99 32.19
C ALA A 328 2.02 -35.15 32.49
N GLY A 329 2.53 -36.38 32.56
CA GLY A 329 1.72 -37.59 32.80
C GLY A 329 1.03 -38.16 31.57
N SER A 330 1.39 -37.71 30.36
CA SER A 330 0.85 -38.28 29.12
C SER A 330 1.36 -39.70 28.90
N LEU A 331 0.56 -40.53 28.22
CA LEU A 331 0.87 -41.94 28.00
C LEU A 331 2.02 -42.17 27.01
N GLY A 332 2.33 -41.18 26.18
CA GLY A 332 3.36 -41.25 25.15
C GLY A 332 3.01 -40.35 23.96
N ALA A 333 3.90 -40.30 22.96
CA ALA A 333 3.59 -39.67 21.68
C ALA A 333 2.67 -40.58 20.86
N LEU A 334 1.64 -40.01 20.24
CA LEU A 334 0.55 -40.79 19.65
C LEU A 334 0.77 -41.11 18.18
N PHE A 335 0.25 -42.27 17.77
CA PHE A 335 0.04 -42.63 16.38
C PHE A 335 -1.46 -42.50 16.05
N LEU A 336 -1.78 -41.78 14.98
CA LEU A 336 -3.16 -41.55 14.57
C LEU A 336 -3.65 -42.71 13.70
N ARG A 337 -4.76 -43.33 14.10
CA ARG A 337 -5.37 -44.48 13.42
C ARG A 337 -6.83 -44.19 13.04
N GLY A 338 -7.37 -44.98 12.12
CA GLY A 338 -8.81 -44.97 11.81
C GLY A 338 -9.67 -45.42 12.98
N ASP A 339 -10.94 -45.03 12.97
CA ASP A 339 -11.95 -45.28 14.01
C ASP A 339 -12.69 -46.62 13.86
N GLY A 340 -12.39 -47.41 12.82
CA GLY A 340 -13.00 -48.70 12.54
C GLY A 340 -12.71 -49.81 13.56
N ALA A 341 -12.93 -51.07 13.15
CA ALA A 341 -12.77 -52.24 14.03
C ALA A 341 -11.42 -52.24 14.78
N LEU A 342 -11.45 -52.65 16.05
CA LEU A 342 -10.30 -52.65 16.98
C LEU A 342 -9.78 -51.25 17.38
N SER A 343 -10.58 -50.20 17.17
CA SER A 343 -10.40 -48.86 17.74
C SER A 343 -11.23 -48.68 19.02
N ALA A 344 -11.03 -47.59 19.77
CA ALA A 344 -11.73 -47.32 21.04
C ALA A 344 -13.23 -47.01 20.84
N GLY A 345 -13.69 -46.86 19.60
CA GLY A 345 -15.09 -46.58 19.25
C GLY A 345 -15.55 -45.16 19.55
N ALA A 346 -14.73 -44.34 20.23
CA ALA A 346 -14.99 -42.94 20.49
C ALA A 346 -13.82 -42.06 20.00
N ALA A 347 -14.15 -41.03 19.22
CA ALA A 347 -13.15 -40.14 18.64
C ALA A 347 -12.37 -39.40 19.74
N GLY A 348 -11.05 -39.30 19.58
CA GLY A 348 -10.16 -38.60 20.51
C GLY A 348 -9.75 -39.37 21.76
N VAL A 349 -10.31 -40.56 22.03
CA VAL A 349 -9.84 -41.43 23.12
C VAL A 349 -8.51 -42.07 22.74
N VAL A 350 -7.52 -41.95 23.63
CA VAL A 350 -6.20 -42.56 23.48
C VAL A 350 -6.27 -44.02 23.93
N GLN A 351 -5.86 -44.92 23.03
CA GLN A 351 -5.66 -46.33 23.34
C GLN A 351 -4.19 -46.56 23.71
N ARG A 352 -3.94 -47.36 24.75
CA ARG A 352 -2.58 -47.81 25.04
C ARG A 352 -2.08 -48.76 23.96
N ASP A 353 -0.77 -48.80 23.84
CA ASP A 353 -0.08 -49.81 23.06
C ASP A 353 -0.47 -51.21 23.56
N ALA A 354 -0.61 -52.14 22.61
CA ALA A 354 -0.91 -53.52 22.87
C ALA A 354 -0.16 -54.40 21.88
N LEU A 355 0.34 -55.53 22.36
CA LEU A 355 0.84 -56.61 21.53
C LEU A 355 -0.26 -57.66 21.37
N GLN A 356 -0.31 -58.33 20.22
CA GLN A 356 -1.18 -59.48 20.06
C GLN A 356 -0.82 -60.58 21.06
N ASN A 357 -1.82 -61.40 21.43
CA ASN A 357 -1.60 -62.50 22.36
C ASN A 357 -0.54 -63.46 21.83
N ILE A 358 0.48 -63.77 22.65
CA ILE A 358 1.52 -64.76 22.34
C ILE A 358 1.26 -65.96 23.23
N VAL A 359 0.96 -67.11 22.60
CA VAL A 359 0.71 -68.37 23.29
C VAL A 359 1.75 -69.42 22.92
N GLY A 360 2.09 -70.27 23.87
CA GLY A 360 2.99 -71.41 23.71
C GLY A 360 2.82 -72.38 24.87
N GLU A 361 3.18 -73.65 24.65
CA GLU A 361 3.08 -74.72 25.65
C GLU A 361 4.46 -75.30 25.95
N LEU A 362 4.72 -75.58 27.23
CA LEU A 362 5.89 -76.33 27.68
C LEU A 362 5.40 -77.72 28.12
N ALA A 363 5.86 -78.77 27.44
CA ALA A 363 5.48 -80.14 27.76
C ALA A 363 6.04 -80.58 29.13
N HIS A 364 5.29 -81.39 29.88
CA HIS A 364 5.70 -81.94 31.18
C HIS A 364 6.79 -83.01 31.00
N GLY A 365 7.88 -82.92 31.76
CA GLY A 365 8.95 -83.93 31.74
C GLY A 365 10.40 -83.42 31.71
N GLY A 366 10.67 -82.20 32.19
CA GLY A 366 12.00 -81.60 32.12
C GLY A 366 12.23 -80.94 30.76
N ILE A 367 12.53 -79.64 30.77
CA ILE A 367 12.74 -78.87 29.53
C ILE A 367 14.23 -78.95 29.21
N GLU A 368 14.68 -80.09 28.69
CA GLU A 368 16.10 -80.34 28.41
C GLU A 368 16.65 -79.42 27.31
N HIS A 369 15.80 -79.02 26.35
CA HIS A 369 16.18 -78.16 25.24
C HIS A 369 15.09 -77.11 24.92
N ALA A 370 15.33 -75.87 25.31
CA ALA A 370 14.54 -74.71 24.87
C ALA A 370 15.30 -73.89 23.82
N LEU A 371 14.56 -73.36 22.84
CA LEU A 371 15.07 -72.50 21.77
C LEU A 371 14.21 -71.25 21.59
N GLY A 372 14.77 -70.25 20.91
CA GLY A 372 14.08 -68.98 20.65
C GLY A 372 13.96 -68.12 21.91
N ALA A 373 12.75 -67.61 22.17
CA ALA A 373 12.47 -66.78 23.35
C ALA A 373 12.57 -67.55 24.67
N PHE A 374 12.64 -68.89 24.65
CA PHE A 374 12.84 -69.70 25.84
C PHE A 374 14.31 -70.12 25.99
N GLN A 375 14.78 -70.16 27.23
CA GLN A 375 16.09 -70.72 27.60
C GLN A 375 15.95 -71.76 28.70
N THR A 376 16.65 -72.87 28.55
CA THR A 376 16.82 -73.86 29.62
C THR A 376 17.88 -73.41 30.61
N GLY A 377 17.54 -73.37 31.89
CA GLY A 377 18.44 -73.24 33.03
C GLY A 377 18.40 -74.48 33.93
N GLN A 378 19.42 -74.64 34.76
CA GLN A 378 19.49 -75.68 35.78
C GLN A 378 19.23 -75.05 37.16
N GLY A 379 18.28 -75.59 37.92
CA GLY A 379 18.08 -75.28 39.34
C GLY A 379 18.37 -76.51 40.19
N PHE A 380 19.29 -76.42 41.14
CA PHE A 380 19.52 -77.47 42.14
C PHE A 380 18.75 -77.14 43.41
N THR A 381 17.62 -77.80 43.65
CA THR A 381 16.85 -77.64 44.90
C THR A 381 16.76 -78.91 45.74
N GLY A 382 17.36 -80.02 45.28
CA GLY A 382 17.34 -81.30 46.00
C GLY A 382 18.63 -81.57 46.78
N VAL A 383 18.51 -81.86 48.08
CA VAL A 383 19.61 -82.36 48.91
C VAL A 383 19.41 -83.87 49.10
N GLY A 384 20.06 -84.70 48.28
CA GLY A 384 19.97 -86.17 48.36
C GLY A 384 20.77 -86.92 47.29
N TYR A 385 21.20 -88.15 47.59
CA TYR A 385 21.91 -89.05 46.67
C TYR A 385 20.95 -89.49 45.54
N ASN A 386 21.34 -89.32 44.26
CA ASN A 386 20.53 -89.46 43.03
C ASN A 386 19.49 -88.34 42.75
N ALA A 387 19.60 -87.15 43.36
CA ALA A 387 18.75 -86.02 42.98
C ALA A 387 19.01 -85.58 41.51
N GLN A 388 17.96 -85.57 40.68
CA GLN A 388 18.03 -85.03 39.32
C GLN A 388 17.85 -83.51 39.30
N PRO A 389 18.52 -82.79 38.37
CA PRO A 389 18.37 -81.34 38.27
C PRO A 389 16.95 -80.95 37.87
N ASN A 390 16.41 -79.89 38.49
CA ASN A 390 15.18 -79.28 38.01
C ASN A 390 15.51 -78.38 36.82
N TYR A 391 14.94 -78.68 35.65
CA TYR A 391 15.07 -77.86 34.46
C TYR A 391 14.07 -76.71 34.53
N ILE A 392 14.58 -75.48 34.51
CA ILE A 392 13.76 -74.25 34.50
C ILE A 392 13.78 -73.71 33.07
N ALA A 393 12.61 -73.40 32.50
CA ALA A 393 12.55 -72.59 31.29
C ALA A 393 12.22 -71.15 31.64
N THR A 394 13.08 -70.22 31.21
CA THR A 394 12.82 -68.78 31.32
C THR A 394 12.37 -68.25 29.97
N PHE A 395 11.38 -67.35 29.97
CA PHE A 395 10.96 -66.62 28.80
C PHE A 395 11.64 -65.24 28.76
N ASP A 396 12.32 -64.96 27.67
CA ASP A 396 12.89 -63.66 27.35
C ASP A 396 12.79 -63.39 25.85
N ALA A 397 11.90 -62.49 25.47
CA ALA A 397 11.68 -62.10 24.08
C ALA A 397 12.91 -61.43 23.43
N SER A 398 13.82 -60.84 24.23
CA SER A 398 15.02 -60.16 23.71
C SER A 398 15.98 -61.10 22.96
N ARG A 399 15.84 -62.41 23.18
CA ARG A 399 16.63 -63.46 22.52
C ARG A 399 16.33 -63.61 21.04
N VAL A 400 15.15 -63.21 20.59
CA VAL A 400 14.68 -63.37 19.20
C VAL A 400 14.11 -62.09 18.60
N ALA A 401 13.84 -61.07 19.42
CA ALA A 401 13.28 -59.80 19.00
C ALA A 401 14.02 -58.64 19.64
N ARG A 402 14.00 -57.47 18.99
CA ARG A 402 14.44 -56.22 19.62
C ARG A 402 13.37 -55.81 20.63
N THR A 403 13.76 -55.62 21.89
CA THR A 403 12.86 -55.23 22.97
C THR A 403 13.19 -53.83 23.50
N SER A 404 12.18 -53.16 24.06
CA SER A 404 12.29 -51.88 24.75
C SER A 404 11.15 -51.78 25.76
N THR A 405 11.11 -50.73 26.58
CA THR A 405 10.02 -50.48 27.53
C THR A 405 8.67 -50.26 26.84
N GLU A 406 8.67 -49.81 25.58
CA GLU A 406 7.49 -49.58 24.76
C GLU A 406 7.58 -50.40 23.47
N THR A 407 6.48 -51.04 23.09
CA THR A 407 6.36 -51.76 21.82
C THR A 407 6.02 -50.76 20.71
N ARG A 408 6.92 -50.57 19.74
CA ARG A 408 6.73 -49.63 18.63
C ARG A 408 7.35 -50.13 17.33
N PRO A 409 6.77 -49.78 16.16
CA PRO A 409 7.44 -49.98 14.88
C PRO A 409 8.68 -49.08 14.74
N LEU A 410 9.50 -49.34 13.73
CA LEU A 410 10.52 -48.38 13.31
C LEU A 410 9.84 -47.04 12.97
N ASN A 411 10.41 -45.95 13.46
CA ASN A 411 9.81 -44.62 13.36
C ASN A 411 10.87 -43.52 13.24
N VAL A 412 10.42 -42.32 12.86
CA VAL A 412 11.21 -41.08 12.84
C VAL A 412 10.53 -40.04 13.73
N THR A 413 11.34 -39.30 14.49
CA THR A 413 10.84 -38.26 15.40
C THR A 413 10.53 -36.97 14.65
N GLY A 414 9.31 -36.45 14.84
CA GLY A 414 8.86 -35.14 14.38
C GLY A 414 7.83 -34.56 15.34
N CYS A 415 6.94 -33.69 14.88
CA CYS A 415 5.80 -33.22 15.69
C CYS A 415 4.49 -33.23 14.91
N TRP A 416 3.42 -33.62 15.58
CA TRP A 416 2.05 -33.35 15.16
C TRP A 416 1.74 -31.87 15.34
N ILE A 417 1.28 -31.25 14.26
CA ILE A 417 0.78 -29.88 14.23
C ILE A 417 -0.67 -29.88 13.75
N ILE A 418 -1.43 -28.87 14.16
CA ILE A 418 -2.83 -28.66 13.78
C ILE A 418 -2.96 -27.30 13.14
N LYS A 419 -3.72 -27.21 12.04
CA LYS A 419 -4.07 -25.94 11.39
C LYS A 419 -5.02 -25.15 12.28
N MET A 420 -4.59 -23.97 12.70
CA MET A 420 -5.33 -23.11 13.65
C MET A 420 -6.01 -21.91 12.99
N GLY A 421 -5.74 -21.66 11.71
CA GLY A 421 -6.29 -20.54 10.94
C GLY A 421 -5.24 -19.88 10.06
N SER A 422 -5.63 -18.94 9.21
CA SER A 422 -4.68 -18.12 8.45
C SER A 422 -3.71 -17.48 9.43
N GLY A 423 -2.41 -17.66 9.23
CA GLY A 423 -1.39 -17.36 10.24
C GLY A 423 -1.64 -16.03 10.93
N VAL A 424 -1.89 -16.06 12.24
CA VAL A 424 -1.83 -14.87 13.09
C VAL A 424 -0.36 -14.51 13.25
N ASN A 425 0.27 -14.12 12.15
CA ASN A 425 1.48 -13.33 12.20
C ASN A 425 0.99 -11.92 12.52
N ASN A 426 1.34 -11.44 13.71
CA ASN A 426 0.94 -10.14 14.22
C ASN A 426 1.15 -9.06 13.14
N PRO A 427 0.08 -8.55 12.49
CA PRO A 427 0.21 -7.66 11.33
C PRO A 427 1.02 -6.39 11.66
N GLY A 428 0.96 -5.96 12.92
CA GLY A 428 1.63 -4.76 13.41
C GLY A 428 3.17 -4.76 13.34
N VAL A 429 3.86 -5.92 13.27
CA VAL A 429 5.34 -5.94 13.24
C VAL A 429 5.89 -5.81 11.82
N ILE A 430 5.23 -6.43 10.83
CA ILE A 430 5.61 -6.31 9.42
C ILE A 430 5.14 -4.95 8.87
N ASP A 431 3.94 -4.48 9.24
CA ASP A 431 3.45 -3.16 8.81
C ASP A 431 4.33 -2.03 9.33
N ALA A 432 4.76 -2.06 10.61
CA ALA A 432 5.60 -1.00 11.14
C ALA A 432 6.98 -0.92 10.45
N ALA A 433 7.58 -2.06 10.11
CA ALA A 433 8.87 -2.11 9.41
C ALA A 433 8.75 -1.66 7.94
N ALA A 434 7.71 -2.11 7.23
CA ALA A 434 7.45 -1.72 5.84
C ALA A 434 7.06 -0.23 5.74
N VAL A 435 6.18 0.25 6.62
CA VAL A 435 5.80 1.67 6.73
C VAL A 435 7.01 2.52 7.10
N SER A 436 7.87 2.08 8.03
CA SER A 436 9.10 2.81 8.39
C SER A 436 10.07 2.93 7.21
N SER A 437 10.27 1.86 6.44
CA SER A 437 11.13 1.91 5.24
C SER A 437 10.55 2.80 4.13
N THR A 438 9.23 2.79 3.95
CA THR A 438 8.53 3.62 2.96
C THR A 438 8.51 5.09 3.38
N TYR A 439 8.33 5.35 4.68
CA TYR A 439 8.42 6.68 5.28
C TYR A 439 9.84 7.24 5.14
N ALA A 440 10.87 6.43 5.39
CA ALA A 440 12.26 6.83 5.18
C ALA A 440 12.53 7.22 3.71
N ALA A 441 12.04 6.43 2.75
CA ALA A 441 12.16 6.74 1.34
C ALA A 441 11.38 8.00 0.93
N LEU A 442 10.20 8.24 1.53
CA LEU A 442 9.41 9.45 1.30
C LEU A 442 10.10 10.70 1.87
N VAL A 443 10.64 10.61 3.08
CA VAL A 443 11.43 11.69 3.70
C VAL A 443 12.61 12.06 2.79
N THR A 444 13.37 11.09 2.30
CA THR A 444 14.48 11.35 1.36
C THR A 444 14.01 12.03 0.06
N ARG A 445 12.84 11.66 -0.48
CA ARG A 445 12.29 12.29 -1.69
C ARG A 445 11.77 13.71 -1.43
N VAL A 446 11.17 13.96 -0.27
CA VAL A 446 10.71 15.29 0.14
C VAL A 446 11.89 16.20 0.39
N GLU A 447 12.93 15.73 1.09
CA GLU A 447 14.19 16.47 1.27
C GLU A 447 14.84 16.82 -0.06
N ALA A 448 14.85 15.88 -1.03
CA ALA A 448 15.35 16.14 -2.38
C ALA A 448 14.49 17.16 -3.16
N LEU A 449 13.18 17.21 -2.93
CA LEU A 449 12.27 18.20 -3.52
C LEU A 449 12.43 19.58 -2.87
N GLU A 450 12.55 19.65 -1.55
CA GLU A 450 12.79 20.87 -0.78
C GLU A 450 14.19 21.44 -1.07
N GLY A 451 15.16 20.58 -1.38
CA GLY A 451 16.50 20.95 -1.81
C GLY A 451 16.63 21.37 -3.28
N ARG A 452 15.55 21.33 -4.09
CA ARG A 452 15.62 21.82 -5.48
C ARG A 452 15.95 23.32 -5.49
N PRO A 453 16.86 23.77 -6.38
CA PRO A 453 17.16 25.19 -6.53
C PRO A 453 15.87 25.97 -6.84
N ARG A 454 15.48 26.86 -5.92
CA ARG A 454 14.33 27.75 -6.11
C ARG A 454 14.61 28.70 -7.28
N THR A 455 13.61 28.88 -8.14
CA THR A 455 13.71 29.77 -9.30
C THR A 455 13.73 31.24 -8.86
N VAL A 456 14.28 32.11 -9.70
CA VAL A 456 14.24 33.57 -9.49
C VAL A 456 12.80 34.02 -9.27
N GLY A 457 12.56 34.80 -8.22
CA GLY A 457 11.24 35.32 -7.84
C GLY A 457 10.49 34.52 -6.78
N ASP A 458 10.92 33.29 -6.43
CA ASP A 458 10.30 32.52 -5.34
C ASP A 458 10.72 33.05 -3.96
N GLY A 459 9.81 33.74 -3.28
CA GLY A 459 10.01 34.32 -1.95
C GLY A 459 11.03 35.47 -1.91
N GLN A 460 11.36 36.04 -3.06
CA GLN A 460 12.31 37.16 -3.19
C GLN A 460 11.57 38.50 -3.25
N VAL A 461 12.22 39.56 -2.78
CA VAL A 461 11.68 40.92 -2.83
C VAL A 461 12.65 41.86 -3.52
N TRP A 462 12.10 42.86 -4.23
CA TRP A 462 12.91 43.91 -4.82
C TRP A 462 13.46 44.82 -3.73
N MET A 463 14.78 44.95 -3.68
CA MET A 463 15.49 45.80 -2.74
C MET A 463 16.24 46.88 -3.51
N ASN A 464 16.16 48.12 -3.01
CA ASN A 464 17.00 49.21 -3.50
C ASN A 464 18.40 49.06 -2.89
N MET A 465 19.41 48.98 -3.76
CA MET A 465 20.79 48.72 -3.38
C MET A 465 21.70 49.94 -3.52
N ASN A 466 21.16 51.12 -3.87
CA ASN A 466 21.95 52.34 -4.09
C ASN A 466 22.80 52.74 -2.87
N ALA A 467 22.30 52.51 -1.66
CA ALA A 467 23.03 52.83 -0.43
C ALA A 467 24.04 51.74 -0.01
N SER A 468 23.90 50.52 -0.55
CA SER A 468 24.64 49.32 -0.11
C SER A 468 25.58 48.74 -1.17
N ARG A 469 25.56 49.29 -2.39
CA ARG A 469 26.43 48.91 -3.50
C ARG A 469 27.22 50.11 -4.00
N VAL A 470 28.46 49.86 -4.35
CA VAL A 470 29.40 50.85 -4.89
C VAL A 470 29.74 50.42 -6.31
N SER A 471 29.62 51.37 -7.25
CA SER A 471 29.98 51.19 -8.66
C SER A 471 31.39 50.60 -8.82
N GLY A 472 31.55 49.61 -9.70
CA GLY A 472 32.84 48.95 -9.98
C GLY A 472 33.30 47.96 -8.92
N THR A 473 32.57 47.80 -7.82
CA THR A 473 32.89 46.76 -6.83
C THR A 473 32.35 45.41 -7.31
N THR A 474 33.12 44.34 -7.06
CA THR A 474 32.68 42.96 -7.34
C THR A 474 31.97 42.39 -6.11
N TYR A 475 30.77 41.86 -6.30
CA TYR A 475 29.93 41.25 -5.27
C TYR A 475 29.71 39.78 -5.57
N THR A 476 29.53 38.97 -4.51
CA THR A 476 29.17 37.55 -4.63
C THR A 476 27.70 37.35 -4.25
N ASN A 477 26.95 36.59 -5.04
CA ASN A 477 25.62 36.18 -4.63
C ASN A 477 25.70 35.05 -3.59
N THR A 478 25.45 35.38 -2.33
CA THR A 478 25.48 34.45 -1.18
C THR A 478 24.10 34.05 -0.68
N THR A 479 23.02 34.30 -1.43
CA THR A 479 21.64 34.08 -0.94
C THR A 479 21.17 32.62 -0.93
N GLY A 480 22.00 31.68 -1.40
CA GLY A 480 21.60 30.29 -1.54
C GLY A 480 20.68 30.03 -2.75
N ARG A 481 20.39 31.05 -3.57
CA ARG A 481 19.53 30.96 -4.76
C ARG A 481 19.94 31.99 -5.82
N PRO A 482 19.52 31.88 -7.09
CA PRO A 482 19.78 32.91 -8.08
C PRO A 482 19.09 34.24 -7.71
N ILE A 483 19.73 35.37 -8.02
CA ILE A 483 19.15 36.71 -7.84
C ILE A 483 19.02 37.39 -9.20
N PHE A 484 18.14 38.38 -9.31
CA PHE A 484 18.07 39.23 -10.50
C PHE A 484 18.59 40.63 -10.18
N VAL A 485 19.55 41.09 -10.96
CA VAL A 485 20.15 42.42 -10.83
C VAL A 485 19.60 43.30 -11.93
N HIS A 486 19.12 44.48 -11.55
CA HIS A 486 18.71 45.52 -12.48
C HIS A 486 19.42 46.83 -12.12
N ALA A 487 20.16 47.38 -13.08
CA ALA A 487 20.85 48.65 -12.96
C ALA A 487 20.46 49.56 -14.12
N SER A 488 20.19 50.83 -13.84
CA SER A 488 19.82 51.82 -14.87
C SER A 488 20.39 53.19 -14.53
N ILE A 489 20.63 54.02 -15.55
CA ILE A 489 21.18 55.37 -15.39
C ILE A 489 20.46 56.36 -16.32
N ARG A 490 20.32 57.62 -15.88
CA ARG A 490 19.71 58.69 -16.70
C ARG A 490 20.68 59.34 -17.69
N THR A 491 21.98 59.42 -17.36
CA THR A 491 23.00 60.09 -18.18
C THR A 491 24.34 59.37 -18.01
N GLY A 492 25.03 59.04 -19.11
CA GLY A 492 26.22 58.18 -19.11
C GLY A 492 25.87 56.74 -19.51
N ALA A 493 26.76 55.78 -19.22
CA ALA A 493 26.54 54.37 -19.48
C ALA A 493 26.69 53.48 -18.24
N VAL A 494 26.07 52.31 -18.31
CA VAL A 494 26.18 51.16 -17.42
C VAL A 494 26.96 50.07 -18.15
N SER A 495 27.91 49.45 -17.46
CA SER A 495 28.50 48.17 -17.86
C SER A 495 28.32 47.13 -16.76
N ALA A 496 28.18 45.86 -17.14
CA ALA A 496 27.90 44.77 -16.21
C ALA A 496 28.65 43.49 -16.62
N VAL A 497 29.24 42.84 -15.61
CA VAL A 497 29.99 41.59 -15.75
C VAL A 497 29.46 40.59 -14.72
N CYS A 498 29.29 39.33 -15.10
CA CYS A 498 28.98 38.23 -14.17
C CYS A 498 29.89 37.03 -14.47
N ASN A 499 30.54 36.49 -13.44
CA ASN A 499 31.53 35.40 -13.56
C ASN A 499 32.61 35.66 -14.64
N GLY A 500 33.03 36.91 -14.79
CA GLY A 500 34.01 37.30 -15.81
C GLY A 500 33.47 37.42 -17.24
N VAL A 501 32.18 37.14 -17.47
CA VAL A 501 31.51 37.36 -18.76
C VAL A 501 30.88 38.75 -18.78
N THR A 502 31.25 39.56 -19.77
CA THR A 502 30.63 40.87 -20.00
C THR A 502 29.22 40.67 -20.56
N LEU A 503 28.21 41.07 -19.79
CA LEU A 503 26.80 40.98 -20.17
C LEU A 503 26.30 42.27 -20.80
N THR A 504 26.86 43.40 -20.37
CA THR A 504 26.58 44.72 -20.93
C THR A 504 27.90 45.47 -21.04
N GLU A 505 28.36 45.70 -22.27
CA GLU A 505 29.57 46.48 -22.53
C GLU A 505 29.31 47.98 -22.33
N ARG A 506 28.20 48.49 -22.89
CA ARG A 506 27.79 49.89 -22.76
C ARG A 506 26.30 50.05 -23.04
N GLY A 507 25.52 50.44 -22.04
CA GLY A 507 24.07 50.67 -22.20
C GLY A 507 23.50 51.66 -21.18
N PHE A 508 22.24 52.06 -21.31
CA PHE A 508 21.56 52.88 -20.29
C PHE A 508 20.96 52.04 -19.15
N HIS A 509 20.90 50.73 -19.34
CA HIS A 509 20.45 49.76 -18.35
C HIS A 509 21.16 48.42 -18.52
N ALA A 510 21.21 47.62 -17.46
CA ALA A 510 21.67 46.24 -17.43
C ALA A 510 20.71 45.42 -16.56
N ALA A 511 20.22 44.29 -17.08
CA ALA A 511 19.28 43.43 -16.37
C ALA A 511 19.68 41.96 -16.58
N PHE A 512 20.04 41.26 -15.50
CA PHE A 512 20.63 39.93 -15.62
C PHE A 512 20.44 39.08 -14.36
N VAL A 513 20.52 37.76 -14.52
CA VAL A 513 20.49 36.79 -13.43
C VAL A 513 21.92 36.51 -12.95
N VAL A 514 22.12 36.49 -11.64
CA VAL A 514 23.37 36.08 -11.00
C VAL A 514 23.13 34.75 -10.28
N PRO A 515 23.74 33.63 -10.73
CA PRO A 515 23.62 32.33 -10.06
C PRO A 515 24.09 32.37 -8.61
N ASN A 516 23.66 31.42 -7.78
CA ASN A 516 24.17 31.30 -6.42
C ASN A 516 25.69 31.03 -6.44
N GLY A 517 26.45 31.73 -5.59
CA GLY A 517 27.91 31.66 -5.52
C GLY A 517 28.66 32.42 -6.63
N ALA A 518 27.96 32.90 -7.66
CA ALA A 518 28.57 33.66 -8.74
C ALA A 518 28.95 35.08 -8.32
N THR A 519 29.99 35.62 -8.94
CA THR A 519 30.39 37.02 -8.76
C THR A 519 29.81 37.91 -9.86
N TYR A 520 29.57 39.17 -9.54
CA TYR A 520 29.10 40.16 -10.50
C TYR A 520 29.57 41.56 -10.13
N SER A 521 29.67 42.44 -11.12
CA SER A 521 29.99 43.84 -10.93
C SER A 521 29.18 44.69 -11.92
N VAL A 522 28.78 45.88 -11.46
CA VAL A 522 28.11 46.89 -12.27
C VAL A 522 28.89 48.20 -12.13
N VAL A 523 29.20 48.84 -13.26
CA VAL A 523 29.87 50.14 -13.30
C VAL A 523 28.93 51.17 -13.90
N PHE A 524 28.80 52.31 -13.23
CA PHE A 524 28.17 53.51 -13.75
C PHE A 524 29.27 54.51 -14.16
N GLU A 525 29.28 54.95 -15.42
CA GLU A 525 30.21 56.00 -15.92
C GLU A 525 29.96 57.36 -15.26
N SER A 526 28.76 57.61 -14.74
CA SER A 526 28.43 58.79 -13.93
C SER A 526 27.59 58.38 -12.71
N ALA A 527 28.14 58.52 -11.50
CA ALA A 527 27.49 58.04 -10.27
C ALA A 527 26.30 58.91 -9.80
N ILE A 528 25.94 59.98 -10.51
CA ILE A 528 25.04 61.03 -9.99
C ILE A 528 23.55 60.63 -10.10
N ASN A 529 23.17 59.63 -10.91
CA ASN A 529 21.76 59.21 -11.10
C ASN A 529 21.57 57.71 -11.41
N GLY A 530 22.37 56.83 -10.79
CA GLY A 530 22.21 55.38 -10.93
C GLY A 530 21.05 54.83 -10.08
N ASN A 531 20.30 53.89 -10.62
CA ASN A 531 19.34 53.07 -9.87
C ASN A 531 19.74 51.60 -9.98
N TRP A 532 20.22 51.05 -8.87
CA TRP A 532 20.60 49.66 -8.68
C TRP A 532 19.57 49.00 -7.75
N THR A 533 18.88 48.00 -8.30
CA THR A 533 17.90 47.20 -7.59
C THR A 533 18.20 45.72 -7.78
N GLU A 534 18.04 44.92 -6.73
CA GLU A 534 18.21 43.47 -6.78
C GLU A 534 16.92 42.79 -6.29
N LEU A 535 16.45 41.77 -7.01
CA LEU A 535 15.41 40.86 -6.55
C LEU A 535 16.11 39.73 -5.79
N ARG A 536 15.95 39.69 -4.45
CA ARG A 536 16.70 38.77 -3.58
C ARG A 536 15.86 38.04 -2.57
#